data_AF-A0A7W9Z407-F1
#
_entry.id   AF-A0A7W9Z407-F1
#
_cell.length_a   1.000
_cell.length_b   1.000
_cell.length_c   1.000
_cell.angle_alpha   90.00
_cell.angle_beta   90.00
_cell.angle_gamma   90.00
#
_symmetry.space_group_name_H-M   'P 1'
#
loop_
_entity.id
_entity.type
_entity.pdbx_description
1 polymer ?
#
loop_
_entity_poly.entity_id
_entity_poly.type
_entity_poly.pdbx_seq_one_letter_code
_entity_poly.pdbx_strand_id
1 'polypeptide(L)'
;MSTTCTRASLAKVMRYRAPSREAVEPGVFGRLPLAAWREYSALLEGTPWPSIAALNERLPADAGTRFLAQTPTLLADGLHYEQRIAEHGDIATREGNWHDLLNALVWLRYPALKQALNQRQMAEIARMGPKQRSRSQYALTHFDEAGVIVALRDRALLALWDAHDWHGLFWRHRQAWIDGSIQLEVFGHALLELALSPDKLLVGKALVFQSSGDLDAGQLRATCAEAIASGQLLRDPLELRPLPLSGIPGWHPGNGDETFHRTTVCYQPRRAGREYPPAYVC
;
A
#
# COMPACT_ATOMS: atom_id res chain seq x y z
N MET A 1 -31.88 -42.87 20.35
CA MET A 1 -31.42 -41.66 21.05
C MET A 1 -30.03 -41.36 20.49
N SER A 2 -29.93 -40.51 19.47
CA SER A 2 -29.72 -39.05 19.60
C SER A 2 -28.35 -38.77 20.28
N THR A 3 -27.40 -38.03 19.73
CA THR A 3 -27.55 -36.78 18.97
C THR A 3 -26.26 -36.48 18.19
N THR A 4 -26.47 -36.02 16.96
CA THR A 4 -25.54 -35.41 16.01
C THR A 4 -25.06 -34.01 16.47
N CYS A 5 -24.15 -33.41 15.69
CA CYS A 5 -23.82 -31.96 15.62
C CYS A 5 -22.73 -31.47 16.60
N THR A 6 -21.76 -30.64 16.21
CA THR A 6 -21.88 -29.57 15.20
C THR A 6 -20.55 -29.22 14.53
N ARG A 7 -20.69 -28.98 13.23
CA ARG A 7 -19.77 -28.40 12.25
C ARG A 7 -18.94 -27.23 12.80
N ALA A 8 -17.64 -27.27 12.51
CA ALA A 8 -16.81 -26.07 12.43
C ALA A 8 -17.38 -25.14 11.34
N SER A 9 -17.80 -23.96 11.75
CA SER A 9 -18.18 -22.86 10.86
C SER A 9 -16.92 -22.38 10.14
N LEU A 10 -16.82 -22.68 8.84
CA LEU A 10 -15.95 -21.94 7.93
C LEU A 10 -16.51 -20.51 7.85
N ALA A 11 -15.97 -19.61 8.66
CA ALA A 11 -16.25 -18.18 8.51
C ALA A 11 -15.86 -17.78 7.09
N LYS A 12 -16.86 -17.56 6.24
CA LYS A 12 -16.69 -16.98 4.91
C LYS A 12 -15.95 -15.67 5.10
N VAL A 13 -14.69 -15.59 4.66
CA VAL A 13 -13.90 -14.35 4.71
C VAL A 13 -14.70 -13.31 3.94
N MET A 14 -15.38 -12.42 4.66
CA MET A 14 -16.13 -11.33 4.04
C MET A 14 -15.09 -10.39 3.45
N ARG A 15 -15.08 -10.31 2.11
CA ARG A 15 -14.27 -9.32 1.40
C ARG A 15 -14.68 -7.93 1.91
N TYR A 16 -13.70 -7.13 2.31
CA TYR A 16 -13.94 -5.76 2.73
C TYR A 16 -14.73 -5.00 1.66
N ARG A 17 -15.67 -4.17 2.11
CA ARG A 17 -16.47 -3.30 1.25
C ARG A 17 -16.28 -1.89 1.78
N ALA A 18 -15.69 -1.02 0.96
CA ALA A 18 -15.55 0.37 1.31
C ALA A 18 -16.93 1.01 1.56
N PRO A 19 -17.03 2.00 2.47
CA PRO A 19 -18.23 2.81 2.61
C PRO A 19 -18.59 3.50 1.28
N SER A 20 -19.86 3.85 1.08
CA SER A 20 -20.21 4.75 -0.02
C SER A 20 -19.53 6.10 0.19
N ARG A 21 -19.38 6.89 -0.87
CA ARG A 21 -18.66 8.17 -0.79
C ARG A 21 -19.29 9.12 0.23
N GLU A 22 -20.61 9.17 0.25
CA GLU A 22 -21.43 10.02 1.13
C GLU A 22 -21.42 9.53 2.58
N ALA A 23 -21.08 8.27 2.82
CA ALA A 23 -21.03 7.66 4.14
C ALA A 23 -19.65 7.78 4.81
N VAL A 24 -18.64 8.33 4.13
CA VAL A 24 -17.33 8.60 4.74
C VAL A 24 -17.45 9.84 5.61
N GLU A 25 -17.25 9.68 6.91
CA GLU A 25 -17.21 10.79 7.86
C GLU A 25 -16.10 11.80 7.46
N PRO A 26 -16.36 13.11 7.37
CA PRO A 26 -15.36 14.09 6.93
C PRO A 26 -14.05 14.06 7.74
N GLY A 27 -14.15 13.77 9.04
CA GLY A 27 -12.99 13.66 9.94
C GLY A 27 -12.01 12.53 9.60
N VAL A 28 -12.40 11.58 8.73
CA VAL A 28 -11.51 10.50 8.26
C VAL A 28 -10.36 11.04 7.42
N PHE A 29 -10.62 12.01 6.54
CA PHE A 29 -9.60 12.59 5.67
C PHE A 29 -8.58 13.45 6.43
N GLY A 30 -8.95 13.95 7.62
CA GLY A 30 -8.06 14.66 8.52
C GLY A 30 -7.13 13.76 9.35
N ARG A 31 -7.17 12.43 9.17
CA ARG A 31 -6.34 11.46 9.91
C ARG A 31 -5.39 10.71 8.99
N LEU A 32 -4.25 10.29 9.53
CA LEU A 32 -3.32 9.46 8.77
C LEU A 32 -3.93 8.07 8.51
N PRO A 33 -3.65 7.46 7.34
CA PRO A 33 -2.78 7.95 6.27
C PRO A 33 -3.39 8.99 5.33
N LEU A 34 -4.72 9.16 5.30
CA LEU A 34 -5.41 9.99 4.29
C LEU A 34 -5.05 11.48 4.38
N ALA A 35 -4.74 11.99 5.57
CA ALA A 35 -4.27 13.37 5.77
C ALA A 35 -2.97 13.69 5.02
N ALA A 36 -2.15 12.67 4.72
CA ALA A 36 -0.96 12.82 3.89
C ALA A 36 -1.30 12.98 2.39
N TRP A 37 -2.59 13.04 2.03
CA TRP A 37 -3.11 13.19 0.66
C TRP A 37 -3.90 14.48 0.42
N ARG A 38 -3.65 15.48 1.28
CA ARG A 38 -4.31 16.78 1.22
C ARG A 38 -4.13 17.54 -0.09
N GLU A 39 -3.07 17.30 -0.86
CA GLU A 39 -2.90 17.94 -2.17
C GLU A 39 -3.95 17.46 -3.20
N TYR A 40 -4.61 16.34 -2.93
CA TYR A 40 -5.72 15.80 -3.72
C TYR A 40 -7.07 15.89 -2.98
N SER A 41 -7.18 16.73 -1.94
CA SER A 41 -8.41 16.86 -1.13
C SER A 41 -9.65 17.14 -1.98
N ALA A 42 -9.53 17.97 -3.02
CA ALA A 42 -10.64 18.24 -3.93
C ALA A 42 -11.20 16.99 -4.62
N LEU A 43 -10.34 16.00 -4.94
CA LEU A 43 -10.73 14.72 -5.53
C LEU A 43 -11.21 13.72 -4.47
N LEU A 44 -10.62 13.75 -3.28
CA LEU A 44 -10.94 12.84 -2.18
C LEU A 44 -12.25 13.19 -1.47
N GLU A 45 -12.45 14.47 -1.15
CA GLU A 45 -13.49 14.95 -0.23
C GLU A 45 -14.70 15.56 -0.94
N GLY A 46 -14.60 15.87 -2.24
CA GLY A 46 -15.69 16.48 -3.00
C GLY A 46 -16.94 15.60 -3.04
N THR A 47 -18.14 16.16 -2.98
CA THR A 47 -19.39 15.36 -3.02
C THR A 47 -19.52 14.48 -4.27
N PRO A 48 -19.36 14.99 -5.51
CA PRO A 48 -19.38 14.12 -6.69
C PRO A 48 -18.09 13.32 -6.80
N TRP A 49 -18.19 12.15 -7.41
CA TRP A 49 -17.01 11.44 -7.89
C TRP A 49 -16.28 12.26 -8.97
N PRO A 50 -14.95 12.31 -8.96
CA PRO A 50 -14.21 12.97 -10.02
C PRO A 50 -14.40 12.24 -11.35
N SER A 51 -14.52 13.00 -12.43
CA SER A 51 -14.55 12.43 -13.78
C SER A 51 -13.16 11.97 -14.21
N ILE A 52 -13.10 11.09 -15.21
CA ILE A 52 -11.84 10.70 -15.85
C ILE A 52 -11.09 11.92 -16.41
N ALA A 53 -11.82 12.90 -16.95
CA ALA A 53 -11.23 14.14 -17.43
C ALA A 53 -10.53 14.92 -16.29
N ALA A 54 -11.18 15.04 -15.13
CA ALA A 54 -10.61 15.73 -13.96
C ALA A 54 -9.35 15.02 -13.42
N LEU A 55 -9.26 13.68 -13.55
CA LEU A 55 -8.04 12.93 -13.24
C LEU A 55 -6.94 13.21 -14.26
N ASN A 56 -7.28 13.22 -15.56
CA ASN A 56 -6.32 13.49 -16.63
C ASN A 56 -5.77 14.93 -16.59
N GLU A 57 -6.54 15.92 -16.16
CA GLU A 57 -6.08 17.30 -15.94
C GLU A 57 -4.96 17.41 -14.90
N ARG A 58 -4.76 16.38 -14.06
CA ARG A 58 -3.69 16.34 -13.06
C ARG A 58 -2.42 15.66 -13.56
N LEU A 59 -2.46 15.04 -14.74
CA LEU A 59 -1.28 14.45 -15.34
C LEU A 59 -0.38 15.54 -15.94
N PRO A 60 0.95 15.36 -15.92
CA PRO A 60 1.86 16.16 -16.73
C PRO A 60 1.48 16.12 -18.22
N ALA A 61 1.74 17.20 -18.95
CA ALA A 61 1.39 17.30 -20.38
C ALA A 61 2.10 16.26 -21.26
N ASP A 62 3.26 15.78 -20.82
CA ASP A 62 4.10 14.77 -21.46
C ASP A 62 3.95 13.38 -20.83
N ALA A 63 2.90 13.15 -20.03
CA ALA A 63 2.66 11.86 -19.41
C ALA A 63 2.48 10.76 -20.47
N GLY A 64 3.31 9.71 -20.39
CA GLY A 64 3.17 8.50 -21.21
C GLY A 64 1.96 7.62 -20.86
N THR A 65 1.14 8.04 -19.89
CA THR A 65 -0.04 7.32 -19.43
C THR A 65 -1.23 8.26 -19.31
N ARG A 66 -2.45 7.73 -19.50
CA ARG A 66 -3.71 8.44 -19.31
C ARG A 66 -4.74 7.55 -18.62
N PHE A 67 -5.69 8.16 -17.91
CA PHE A 67 -6.84 7.45 -17.37
C PHE A 67 -7.93 7.29 -18.42
N LEU A 68 -8.53 6.11 -18.51
CA LEU A 68 -9.72 5.83 -19.33
C LEU A 68 -10.80 5.17 -18.48
N ALA A 69 -12.06 5.51 -18.75
CA ALA A 69 -13.20 4.85 -18.13
C ALA A 69 -13.19 3.36 -18.47
N GLN A 70 -13.24 2.50 -17.46
CA GLN A 70 -13.30 1.04 -17.65
C GLN A 70 -14.69 0.63 -18.15
N THR A 71 -14.86 0.63 -19.46
CA THR A 71 -16.10 0.22 -20.13
C THR A 71 -15.99 -1.19 -20.73
N PRO A 72 -17.12 -1.87 -21.00
CA PRO A 72 -17.09 -3.14 -21.72
C PRO A 72 -16.38 -3.05 -23.08
N THR A 73 -16.53 -1.91 -23.79
CA THR A 73 -15.84 -1.65 -25.06
C THR A 73 -14.33 -1.59 -24.88
N LEU A 74 -13.83 -0.90 -23.84
CA LEU A 74 -12.40 -0.86 -23.55
C LEU A 74 -11.84 -2.27 -23.26
N LEU A 75 -12.61 -3.10 -22.57
CA LEU A 75 -12.19 -4.46 -22.18
C LEU A 75 -12.37 -5.50 -23.29
N ALA A 76 -12.94 -5.14 -24.44
CA ALA A 76 -13.24 -6.07 -25.53
C ALA A 76 -11.99 -6.64 -26.23
N ASP A 77 -10.86 -5.95 -26.13
CA ASP A 77 -9.56 -6.43 -26.62
C ASP A 77 -8.97 -7.58 -25.77
N GLY A 78 -9.57 -7.89 -24.61
CA GLY A 78 -9.12 -8.96 -23.72
C GLY A 78 -7.80 -8.67 -23.00
N LEU A 79 -7.25 -7.46 -23.10
CA LEU A 79 -5.99 -7.11 -22.47
C LEU A 79 -6.13 -7.04 -20.95
N HIS A 80 -5.18 -7.67 -20.25
CA HIS A 80 -5.02 -7.50 -18.80
C HIS A 80 -4.62 -6.06 -18.45
N TYR A 81 -4.94 -5.62 -17.23
CA TYR A 81 -4.68 -4.25 -16.75
C TYR A 81 -3.24 -3.79 -16.98
N GLU A 82 -2.25 -4.58 -16.53
CA GLU A 82 -0.83 -4.22 -16.69
C GLU A 82 -0.41 -4.18 -18.17
N GLN A 83 -0.91 -5.10 -18.98
CA GLN A 83 -0.58 -5.18 -20.40
C GLN A 83 -1.14 -3.97 -21.16
N ARG A 84 -2.37 -3.55 -20.85
CA ARG A 84 -2.99 -2.35 -21.42
C ARG A 84 -2.17 -1.09 -21.14
N ILE A 85 -1.67 -0.95 -19.91
CA ILE A 85 -0.82 0.19 -19.54
C ILE A 85 0.49 0.15 -20.31
N ALA A 86 1.13 -1.01 -20.41
CA ALA A 86 2.39 -1.15 -21.12
C ALA A 86 2.29 -0.91 -22.63
N GLU A 87 1.21 -1.38 -23.26
CA GLU A 87 1.03 -1.30 -24.71
C GLU A 87 0.40 0.01 -25.20
N HIS A 88 -0.45 0.64 -24.39
CA HIS A 88 -1.26 1.79 -24.82
C HIS A 88 -1.13 3.02 -23.92
N GLY A 89 -0.46 2.90 -22.76
CA GLY A 89 -0.46 3.93 -21.73
C GLY A 89 -1.83 4.08 -21.03
N ASP A 90 -2.75 3.13 -21.23
CA ASP A 90 -4.15 3.28 -20.81
C ASP A 90 -4.40 2.66 -19.43
N ILE A 91 -4.62 3.53 -18.44
CA ILE A 91 -4.98 3.15 -17.07
C ILE A 91 -6.51 3.00 -17.00
N ALA A 92 -6.99 1.78 -17.19
CA ALA A 92 -8.41 1.46 -17.06
C ALA A 92 -8.91 1.71 -15.62
N THR A 93 -9.85 2.64 -15.48
CA THR A 93 -10.29 3.20 -14.19
C THR A 93 -11.81 3.15 -14.12
N ARG A 94 -12.35 2.48 -13.11
CA ARG A 94 -13.79 2.44 -12.81
C ARG A 94 -14.21 3.78 -12.22
N GLU A 95 -15.24 4.37 -12.82
CA GLU A 95 -15.89 5.55 -12.27
C GLU A 95 -16.70 5.17 -11.01
N GLY A 96 -16.85 6.12 -10.09
CA GLY A 96 -17.64 5.87 -8.88
C GLY A 96 -17.01 4.87 -7.90
N ASN A 97 -15.68 4.72 -7.92
CA ASN A 97 -15.00 3.63 -7.23
C ASN A 97 -13.82 4.12 -6.37
N TRP A 98 -13.85 3.85 -5.07
CA TRP A 98 -12.81 4.27 -4.14
C TRP A 98 -11.44 3.68 -4.47
N HIS A 99 -11.41 2.38 -4.75
CA HIS A 99 -10.18 1.67 -5.07
C HIS A 99 -9.47 2.29 -6.28
N ASP A 100 -10.19 2.52 -7.38
CA ASP A 100 -9.61 3.06 -8.61
C ASP A 100 -9.30 4.56 -8.50
N LEU A 101 -10.08 5.33 -7.73
CA LEU A 101 -9.72 6.71 -7.41
C LEU A 101 -8.40 6.76 -6.64
N LEU A 102 -8.26 5.98 -5.57
CA LEU A 102 -7.04 5.92 -4.76
C LEU A 102 -5.85 5.42 -5.58
N ASN A 103 -6.08 4.43 -6.44
CA ASN A 103 -5.08 3.95 -7.38
C ASN A 103 -4.63 5.05 -8.36
N ALA A 104 -5.57 5.86 -8.87
CA ALA A 104 -5.25 7.00 -9.72
C ALA A 104 -4.43 8.06 -8.98
N LEU A 105 -4.73 8.35 -7.70
CA LEU A 105 -3.90 9.26 -6.90
C LEU A 105 -2.48 8.73 -6.69
N VAL A 106 -2.32 7.41 -6.50
CA VAL A 106 -0.99 6.78 -6.41
C VAL A 106 -0.24 6.92 -7.73
N TRP A 107 -0.90 6.76 -8.88
CA TRP A 107 -0.30 7.06 -10.20
C TRP A 107 0.14 8.51 -10.35
N LEU A 108 -0.67 9.46 -9.86
CA LEU A 108 -0.32 10.89 -9.90
C LEU A 108 0.87 11.23 -9.00
N ARG A 109 0.95 10.65 -7.80
CA ARG A 109 2.01 10.97 -6.83
C ARG A 109 3.31 10.20 -7.08
N TYR A 110 3.19 8.96 -7.54
CA TYR A 110 4.32 8.03 -7.66
C TYR A 110 4.42 7.42 -9.07
N PRO A 111 4.46 8.24 -10.14
CA PRO A 111 4.43 7.73 -11.51
C PRO A 111 5.60 6.78 -11.81
N ALA A 112 6.81 7.10 -11.36
CA ALA A 112 8.00 6.26 -11.57
C ALA A 112 7.89 4.88 -10.89
N LEU A 113 7.34 4.82 -9.67
CA LEU A 113 7.13 3.56 -8.96
C LEU A 113 6.07 2.70 -9.65
N LYS A 114 4.95 3.30 -10.06
CA LYS A 114 3.90 2.60 -10.80
C LYS A 114 4.40 2.07 -12.14
N GLN A 115 5.20 2.85 -12.87
CA GLN A 115 5.86 2.41 -14.10
C GLN A 115 6.85 1.26 -13.85
N ALA A 116 7.66 1.33 -12.79
CA ALA A 116 8.58 0.26 -12.42
C ALA A 116 7.84 -1.05 -12.10
N LEU A 117 6.73 -0.98 -11.36
CA LEU A 117 5.87 -2.14 -11.09
C LEU A 117 5.28 -2.71 -12.39
N ASN A 118 4.75 -1.87 -13.27
CA ASN A 118 4.18 -2.29 -14.54
C ASN A 118 5.22 -2.99 -15.43
N GLN A 119 6.40 -2.39 -15.60
CA GLN A 119 7.51 -2.97 -16.36
C GLN A 119 7.92 -4.34 -15.80
N ARG A 120 8.03 -4.45 -14.46
CA ARG A 120 8.40 -5.70 -13.80
C ARG A 120 7.30 -6.76 -13.93
N GLN A 121 6.03 -6.38 -13.85
CA GLN A 121 4.90 -7.27 -14.13
C GLN A 121 4.96 -7.82 -15.55
N MET A 122 5.22 -6.96 -16.55
CA MET A 122 5.34 -7.38 -17.94
C MET A 122 6.52 -8.32 -18.19
N ALA A 123 7.67 -8.05 -17.56
CA ALA A 123 8.81 -8.97 -17.61
C ALA A 123 8.48 -10.36 -17.04
N GLU A 124 7.71 -10.43 -15.95
CA GLU A 124 7.25 -11.71 -15.41
C GLU A 124 6.18 -12.39 -16.28
N ILE A 125 5.26 -11.63 -16.89
CA ILE A 125 4.26 -12.16 -17.83
C ILE A 125 4.94 -12.75 -19.05
N ALA A 126 5.95 -12.08 -19.60
CA ALA A 126 6.75 -12.61 -20.72
C ALA A 126 7.43 -13.94 -20.36
N ARG A 127 7.83 -14.12 -19.09
CA ARG A 127 8.50 -15.33 -18.60
C ARG A 127 7.54 -16.47 -18.23
N MET A 128 6.40 -16.16 -17.59
CA MET A 128 5.46 -17.14 -17.04
C MET A 128 4.27 -17.43 -17.98
N GLY A 129 4.03 -16.57 -18.96
CA GLY A 129 2.79 -16.49 -19.70
C GLY A 129 1.65 -15.83 -18.90
N PRO A 130 0.50 -15.58 -19.54
CA PRO A 130 -0.57 -14.76 -18.95
C PRO A 130 -1.37 -15.44 -17.82
N LYS A 131 -1.27 -16.76 -17.67
CA LYS A 131 -2.13 -17.53 -16.75
C LYS A 131 -1.48 -17.84 -15.40
N GLN A 132 -0.15 -17.90 -15.34
CA GLN A 132 0.57 -18.27 -14.13
C GLN A 132 1.17 -17.03 -13.47
N ARG A 133 1.16 -16.99 -12.14
CA ARG A 133 1.80 -15.93 -11.37
C ARG A 133 3.08 -16.42 -10.73
N SER A 134 4.17 -15.69 -10.92
CA SER A 134 5.40 -15.92 -10.17
C SER A 134 5.31 -15.35 -8.75
N ARG A 135 6.28 -15.74 -7.91
CA ARG A 135 6.48 -15.13 -6.59
C ARG A 135 6.69 -13.61 -6.68
N SER A 136 7.45 -13.15 -7.67
CA SER A 136 7.65 -11.71 -7.89
C SER A 136 6.33 -11.02 -8.23
N GLN A 137 5.47 -11.61 -9.09
CA GLN A 137 4.15 -11.03 -9.37
C GLN A 137 3.28 -10.91 -8.11
N TYR A 138 3.31 -11.90 -7.21
CA TYR A 138 2.65 -11.78 -5.91
C TYR A 138 3.25 -10.65 -5.05
N ALA A 139 4.57 -10.47 -5.06
CA ALA A 139 5.24 -9.41 -4.30
C ALA A 139 4.86 -8.02 -4.83
N LEU A 140 4.90 -7.84 -6.16
CA LEU A 140 4.51 -6.62 -6.86
C LEU A 140 3.06 -6.26 -6.56
N THR A 141 2.13 -7.21 -6.66
CA THR A 141 0.71 -6.96 -6.33
C THR A 141 0.52 -6.63 -4.85
N HIS A 142 1.17 -7.35 -3.93
CA HIS A 142 1.06 -7.04 -2.50
C HIS A 142 1.61 -5.66 -2.15
N PHE A 143 2.69 -5.24 -2.79
CA PHE A 143 3.23 -3.90 -2.61
C PHE A 143 2.33 -2.85 -3.27
N ASP A 144 1.72 -3.14 -4.41
CA ASP A 144 0.79 -2.21 -5.04
C ASP A 144 -0.48 -1.95 -4.23
N GLU A 145 -1.01 -2.99 -3.58
CA GLU A 145 -2.21 -2.91 -2.76
C GLU A 145 -1.91 -2.37 -1.35
N ALA A 146 -0.81 -2.82 -0.73
CA ALA A 146 -0.53 -2.59 0.68
C ALA A 146 0.90 -2.11 1.00
N GLY A 147 1.61 -1.60 0.00
CA GLY A 147 3.00 -1.17 0.12
C GLY A 147 3.18 0.06 0.99
N VAL A 148 4.24 0.04 1.79
CA VAL A 148 4.80 1.23 2.42
C VAL A 148 6.31 1.27 2.19
N ILE A 149 6.85 2.47 2.02
CA ILE A 149 8.30 2.69 1.92
C ILE A 149 8.73 3.27 3.26
N VAL A 150 9.67 2.61 3.94
CA VAL A 150 10.13 3.03 5.26
C VAL A 150 11.62 3.30 5.19
N ALA A 151 12.03 4.50 5.58
CA ALA A 151 13.44 4.86 5.77
C ALA A 151 13.77 4.89 7.26
N LEU A 152 14.88 4.25 7.63
CA LEU A 152 15.40 4.16 8.99
C LEU A 152 16.80 4.78 9.05
N ARG A 153 17.03 5.58 10.09
CA ARG A 153 18.38 6.07 10.44
C ARG A 153 19.10 5.13 11.41
N ASP A 154 18.38 4.60 12.39
CA ASP A 154 18.94 3.71 13.42
C ASP A 154 18.61 2.24 13.12
N ARG A 155 19.66 1.43 12.93
CA ARG A 155 19.53 -0.02 12.70
C ARG A 155 18.98 -0.77 13.91
N ALA A 156 19.11 -0.23 15.12
CA ALA A 156 18.54 -0.86 16.31
C ALA A 156 17.00 -0.95 16.23
N LEU A 157 16.35 0.01 15.56
CA LEU A 157 14.91 0.00 15.33
C LEU A 157 14.48 -1.14 14.39
N LEU A 158 15.32 -1.46 13.39
CA LEU A 158 15.08 -2.59 12.50
C LEU A 158 15.13 -3.92 13.26
N ALA A 159 16.04 -4.06 14.22
CA ALA A 159 16.14 -5.28 15.03
C ALA A 159 14.87 -5.52 15.87
N LEU A 160 14.28 -4.47 16.45
CA LEU A 160 12.99 -4.56 17.15
C LEU A 160 11.88 -5.03 16.21
N TRP A 161 11.83 -4.45 15.02
CA TRP A 161 10.83 -4.79 14.01
C TRP A 161 11.00 -6.23 13.50
N ASP A 162 12.22 -6.65 13.15
CA ASP A 162 12.50 -8.01 12.69
C ASP A 162 12.23 -9.07 13.76
N ALA A 163 12.26 -8.69 15.04
CA ALA A 163 11.86 -9.53 16.17
C ALA A 163 10.34 -9.50 16.46
N HIS A 164 9.59 -8.61 15.80
CA HIS A 164 8.20 -8.27 16.14
C HIS A 164 8.03 -7.79 17.60
N ASP A 165 9.03 -7.09 18.13
CA ASP A 165 8.88 -6.34 19.39
C ASP A 165 8.08 -5.06 19.13
N TRP A 166 6.77 -5.23 18.94
CA TRP A 166 5.86 -4.14 18.62
C TRP A 166 5.75 -3.11 19.73
N HIS A 167 5.77 -3.56 20.99
CA HIS A 167 5.79 -2.67 22.14
C HIS A 167 7.08 -1.84 22.18
N GLY A 168 8.23 -2.47 21.91
CA GLY A 168 9.50 -1.76 21.69
C GLY A 168 9.40 -0.71 20.59
N LEU A 169 8.97 -1.12 19.40
CA LEU A 169 8.97 -0.28 18.20
C LEU A 169 7.98 0.90 18.28
N PHE A 170 6.78 0.71 18.83
CA PHE A 170 5.70 1.71 18.78
C PHE A 170 5.46 2.44 20.11
N TRP A 171 5.83 1.84 21.25
CA TRP A 171 5.67 2.45 22.56
C TRP A 171 7.00 2.94 23.13
N ARG A 172 7.97 2.05 23.34
CA ARG A 172 9.25 2.42 23.97
C ARG A 172 10.08 3.37 23.09
N HIS A 173 10.09 3.14 21.77
CA HIS A 173 10.78 3.97 20.77
C HIS A 173 9.81 4.89 19.99
N ARG A 174 8.68 5.24 20.60
CA ARG A 174 7.64 6.08 19.98
C ARG A 174 8.18 7.37 19.36
N GLN A 175 9.15 8.00 20.01
CA GLN A 175 9.73 9.27 19.58
C GLN A 175 10.33 9.20 18.17
N ALA A 176 10.85 8.03 17.75
CA ALA A 176 11.45 7.83 16.44
C ALA A 176 10.45 8.02 15.27
N TRP A 177 9.15 7.82 15.53
CA TRP A 177 8.08 8.08 14.56
C TRP A 177 7.66 9.55 14.50
N ILE A 178 8.08 10.35 15.47
CA ILE A 178 7.71 11.77 15.63
C ILE A 178 8.86 12.68 15.17
N ASP A 179 10.09 12.32 15.50
CA ASP A 179 11.30 13.11 15.21
C ASP A 179 11.89 12.87 13.81
N GLY A 180 11.32 11.94 13.03
CA GLY A 180 11.78 11.62 11.68
C GLY A 180 12.95 10.63 11.61
N SER A 181 13.30 9.97 12.71
CA SER A 181 14.24 8.83 12.72
C SER A 181 13.69 7.63 11.93
N ILE A 182 12.36 7.51 11.89
CA ILE A 182 11.61 6.66 10.96
C ILE A 182 10.75 7.55 10.08
N GLN A 183 10.96 7.47 8.78
CA GLN A 183 10.10 8.11 7.78
C GLN A 183 9.30 7.05 7.05
N LEU A 184 8.03 7.35 6.74
CA LEU A 184 7.13 6.42 6.08
C LEU A 184 6.34 7.12 4.98
N GLU A 185 6.31 6.50 3.81
CA GLU A 185 5.41 6.85 2.72
C GLU A 185 4.45 5.69 2.43
N VAL A 186 3.14 6.00 2.37
CA VAL A 186 2.13 5.03 1.94
C VAL A 186 2.04 5.04 0.43
N PHE A 187 2.21 3.85 -0.15
CA PHE A 187 2.07 3.60 -1.59
C PHE A 187 0.83 2.76 -1.90
N GLY A 188 0.52 1.78 -1.05
CA GLY A 188 -0.56 0.84 -1.26
C GLY A 188 -1.94 1.49 -1.30
N HIS A 189 -2.60 1.49 -2.46
CA HIS A 189 -3.90 2.14 -2.63
C HIS A 189 -5.03 1.43 -1.87
N ALA A 190 -4.97 0.11 -1.72
CA ALA A 190 -5.96 -0.64 -0.94
C ALA A 190 -5.85 -0.38 0.58
N LEU A 191 -4.67 -0.01 1.09
CA LEU A 191 -4.53 0.49 2.47
C LEU A 191 -5.24 1.82 2.68
N LEU A 192 -5.16 2.73 1.70
CA LEU A 192 -5.89 3.99 1.74
C LEU A 192 -7.40 3.74 1.70
N GLU A 193 -7.83 2.73 0.94
CA GLU A 193 -9.25 2.34 0.86
C GLU A 193 -9.73 1.81 2.21
N LEU A 194 -8.94 0.95 2.87
CA LEU A 194 -9.22 0.47 4.22
C LEU A 194 -9.26 1.60 5.25
N ALA A 195 -8.45 2.65 5.06
CA ALA A 195 -8.40 3.81 5.95
C ALA A 195 -9.68 4.67 5.90
N LEU A 196 -10.56 4.46 4.91
CA LEU A 196 -11.90 5.06 4.89
C LEU A 196 -12.79 4.55 6.03
N SER A 197 -12.39 3.45 6.69
CA SER A 197 -13.06 2.87 7.85
C SER A 197 -12.16 3.03 9.10
N PRO A 198 -12.44 4.01 9.99
CA PRO A 198 -11.56 4.34 11.12
C PRO A 198 -11.31 3.23 12.14
N ASP A 199 -12.18 2.21 12.17
CA ASP A 199 -12.08 1.02 13.03
C ASP A 199 -11.06 0.01 12.52
N LYS A 200 -10.54 0.17 11.29
CA LYS A 200 -9.62 -0.79 10.70
C LYS A 200 -8.23 -0.66 11.28
N LEU A 201 -7.70 -1.81 11.69
CA LEU A 201 -6.33 -1.96 12.11
C LEU A 201 -5.46 -2.20 10.87
N LEU A 202 -4.86 -1.13 10.36
CA LEU A 202 -4.07 -1.15 9.13
C LEU A 202 -2.74 -1.86 9.35
N VAL A 203 -2.37 -2.74 8.42
CA VAL A 203 -1.06 -3.42 8.40
C VAL A 203 -0.47 -3.31 7.00
N GLY A 204 0.61 -2.55 6.87
CA GLY A 204 1.33 -2.37 5.62
C GLY A 204 2.33 -3.49 5.32
N LYS A 205 2.81 -3.48 4.08
CA LYS A 205 3.82 -4.37 3.51
C LYS A 205 5.03 -3.52 3.15
N ALA A 206 6.02 -3.51 4.03
CA ALA A 206 7.09 -2.55 3.97
C ALA A 206 8.29 -3.04 3.16
N LEU A 207 8.78 -2.14 2.30
CA LEU A 207 10.18 -2.10 1.86
C LEU A 207 10.93 -1.15 2.79
N VAL A 208 12.08 -1.60 3.30
CA VAL A 208 12.86 -0.86 4.29
C VAL A 208 14.16 -0.40 3.66
N PHE A 209 14.43 0.87 3.79
CA PHE A 209 15.63 1.56 3.34
C PHE A 209 16.41 2.06 4.55
N GLN A 210 17.74 2.00 4.46
CA GLN A 210 18.66 2.48 5.48
C GLN A 210 19.53 3.57 4.87
N SER A 211 19.64 4.70 5.57
CA SER A 211 20.61 5.74 5.25
C SER A 211 21.35 6.18 6.51
N SER A 212 22.56 6.69 6.30
CA SER A 212 23.39 7.30 7.35
C SER A 212 23.07 8.79 7.56
N GLY A 213 22.29 9.40 6.67
CA GLY A 213 21.87 10.80 6.74
C GLY A 213 20.38 10.98 6.45
N ASP A 214 19.93 12.24 6.41
CA ASP A 214 18.58 12.58 6.00
C ASP A 214 18.35 12.09 4.56
N LEU A 215 17.34 11.23 4.37
CA LEU A 215 16.90 10.86 3.03
C LEU A 215 15.88 11.88 2.55
N ASP A 216 16.19 12.51 1.42
CA ASP A 216 15.17 13.21 0.67
C ASP A 216 14.10 12.22 0.19
N ALA A 217 12.83 12.55 0.41
CA ALA A 217 11.71 11.72 0.02
C ALA A 217 11.66 11.47 -1.50
N GLY A 218 12.05 12.46 -2.31
CA GLY A 218 12.18 12.30 -3.76
C GLY A 218 13.24 11.27 -4.13
N GLN A 219 14.43 11.36 -3.54
CA GLN A 219 15.52 10.40 -3.76
C GLN A 219 15.17 8.99 -3.30
N LEU A 220 14.49 8.86 -2.15
CA LEU A 220 14.02 7.57 -1.65
C LEU A 220 13.06 6.90 -2.64
N ARG A 221 12.08 7.66 -3.16
CA ARG A 221 11.14 7.19 -4.18
C ARG A 221 11.83 6.78 -5.47
N ALA A 222 12.77 7.58 -5.95
CA ALA A 222 13.54 7.29 -7.16
C ALA A 222 14.38 6.01 -6.99
N THR A 223 15.08 5.87 -5.86
CA THR A 223 15.88 4.68 -5.54
C THR A 223 15.00 3.43 -5.45
N CYS A 224 13.83 3.54 -4.83
CA CYS A 224 12.87 2.44 -4.75
C CYS A 224 12.35 2.03 -6.14
N ALA A 225 12.01 2.99 -7.00
CA ALA A 225 11.57 2.72 -8.37
C ALA A 225 12.65 2.02 -9.19
N GLU A 226 13.90 2.50 -9.13
CA GLU A 226 15.03 1.90 -9.84
C GLU A 226 15.32 0.47 -9.36
N ALA A 227 15.31 0.24 -8.05
CA ALA A 227 15.54 -1.09 -7.47
C ALA A 227 14.41 -2.09 -7.82
N ILE A 228 13.17 -1.62 -7.99
CA ILE A 228 12.06 -2.44 -8.48
C ILE A 228 12.22 -2.73 -9.99
N ALA A 229 12.51 -1.70 -10.80
CA ALA A 229 12.64 -1.82 -12.25
C ALA A 229 13.79 -2.76 -12.65
N SER A 230 14.93 -2.67 -11.97
CA SER A 230 16.09 -3.57 -12.13
C SER A 230 15.89 -4.97 -11.54
N GLY A 231 14.75 -5.21 -10.87
CA GLY A 231 14.41 -6.50 -10.27
C GLY A 231 15.24 -6.85 -9.02
N GLN A 232 15.84 -5.86 -8.35
CA GLN A 232 16.55 -6.04 -7.08
C GLN A 232 15.60 -6.17 -5.88
N LEU A 233 14.43 -5.51 -5.96
CA LEU A 233 13.35 -5.59 -4.97
C LEU A 233 12.11 -6.27 -5.56
N LEU A 234 11.23 -6.75 -4.67
CA LEU A 234 9.95 -7.40 -4.97
C LEU A 234 10.10 -8.67 -5.80
N ARG A 235 11.13 -9.47 -5.53
CA ARG A 235 11.31 -10.79 -6.14
C ARG A 235 10.48 -11.87 -5.46
N ASP A 236 10.14 -11.64 -4.20
CA ASP A 236 9.44 -12.59 -3.34
C ASP A 236 8.54 -11.83 -2.35
N PRO A 237 7.28 -12.27 -2.10
CA PRO A 237 6.41 -11.61 -1.11
C PRO A 237 6.98 -11.62 0.31
N LEU A 238 7.92 -12.52 0.59
CA LEU A 238 8.67 -12.61 1.83
C LEU A 238 9.74 -11.50 1.96
N GLU A 239 10.00 -10.67 0.94
CA GLU A 239 10.80 -9.46 1.12
C GLU A 239 10.03 -8.36 1.87
N LEU A 240 8.69 -8.42 1.85
CA LEU A 240 7.82 -7.44 2.47
C LEU A 240 7.65 -7.69 3.97
N ARG A 241 8.06 -6.73 4.80
CA ARG A 241 7.89 -6.77 6.25
C ARG A 241 6.48 -6.30 6.64
N PRO A 242 5.73 -7.01 7.49
CA PRO A 242 4.46 -6.50 8.00
C PRO A 242 4.72 -5.29 8.90
N LEU A 243 3.99 -4.19 8.73
CA LEU A 243 4.04 -3.02 9.62
C LEU A 243 2.65 -2.67 10.14
N PRO A 244 2.34 -2.88 11.43
CA PRO A 244 1.08 -2.44 12.02
C PRO A 244 0.98 -0.91 12.06
N LEU A 245 0.44 -0.30 11.01
CA LEU A 245 0.39 1.16 10.83
C LEU A 245 -0.45 1.83 11.93
N SER A 246 -1.44 1.13 12.49
CA SER A 246 -2.21 1.61 13.64
C SER A 246 -1.36 1.86 14.90
N GLY A 247 -0.15 1.30 14.98
CA GLY A 247 0.82 1.57 16.03
C GLY A 247 1.58 2.89 15.89
N ILE A 248 1.48 3.55 14.73
CA ILE A 248 2.15 4.82 14.49
C ILE A 248 1.34 5.97 15.14
N PRO A 249 2.00 6.91 15.84
CA PRO A 249 1.34 8.08 16.41
C PRO A 249 0.42 8.81 15.42
N GLY A 250 -0.85 9.00 15.80
CA GLY A 250 -1.85 9.72 15.00
C GLY A 250 -2.65 8.88 13.99
N TRP A 251 -2.37 7.57 13.86
CA TRP A 251 -3.04 6.71 12.87
C TRP A 251 -4.27 5.97 13.40
N HIS A 252 -4.35 5.73 14.71
CA HIS A 252 -5.49 5.05 15.33
C HIS A 252 -5.83 5.68 16.68
N PRO A 253 -7.11 5.84 17.06
CA PRO A 253 -7.49 6.46 18.33
C PRO A 253 -6.91 5.76 19.56
N GLY A 254 -6.80 4.43 19.54
CA GLY A 254 -6.23 3.64 20.65
C GLY A 254 -4.72 3.79 20.83
N ASN A 255 -4.03 4.50 19.93
CA ASN A 255 -2.57 4.58 19.91
C ASN A 255 -1.95 5.22 21.18
N GLY A 256 -2.72 6.04 21.90
CA GLY A 256 -2.27 6.69 23.14
C GLY A 256 -2.29 5.79 24.39
N ASP A 257 -2.85 4.58 24.30
CA ASP A 257 -2.90 3.60 25.38
C ASP A 257 -1.78 2.56 25.22
N GLU A 258 -0.96 2.34 26.24
CA GLU A 258 0.09 1.31 26.22
C GLU A 258 -0.48 -0.08 25.98
N THR A 259 -1.67 -0.36 26.54
CA THR A 259 -2.34 -1.66 26.44
C THR A 259 -2.64 -2.00 24.98
N PHE A 260 -3.00 -0.99 24.19
CA PHE A 260 -3.22 -1.14 22.75
C PHE A 260 -2.01 -1.79 22.07
N HIS A 261 -0.79 -1.33 22.39
CA HIS A 261 0.47 -1.83 21.83
C HIS A 261 0.89 -3.23 22.31
N ARG A 262 0.17 -3.78 23.31
CA ARG A 262 0.45 -5.11 23.86
C ARG A 262 -0.58 -6.16 23.44
N THR A 263 -1.84 -5.76 23.25
CA THR A 263 -2.96 -6.71 23.15
C THR A 263 -3.73 -6.63 21.83
N THR A 264 -3.55 -5.57 21.03
CA THR A 264 -4.32 -5.39 19.81
C THR A 264 -3.96 -6.43 18.75
N VAL A 265 -4.99 -6.96 18.07
CA VAL A 265 -4.86 -8.08 17.13
C VAL A 265 -3.99 -7.82 15.90
N CYS A 266 -3.61 -6.57 15.58
CA CYS A 266 -2.67 -6.30 14.49
C CYS A 266 -1.21 -6.61 14.88
N TYR A 267 -0.90 -6.69 16.18
CA TYR A 267 0.43 -7.00 16.71
C TYR A 267 0.67 -8.51 16.77
N GLN A 268 0.81 -9.11 15.59
CA GLN A 268 1.03 -10.55 15.46
C GLN A 268 2.49 -10.93 15.74
N PRO A 269 2.77 -12.01 16.49
CA PRO A 269 4.14 -12.44 16.76
C PRO A 269 4.85 -12.88 15.47
N ARG A 270 6.18 -12.89 15.50
CA ARG A 270 6.96 -13.40 14.37
C ARG A 270 6.71 -14.89 14.21
N ARG A 271 6.41 -15.31 12.97
CA ARG A 271 6.25 -16.74 12.65
C ARG A 271 7.58 -17.48 12.82
N ALA A 272 7.55 -18.71 13.30
CA ALA A 272 8.74 -19.55 13.38
C ALA A 272 9.43 -19.68 12.01
N GLY A 273 10.75 -19.54 11.97
CA GLY A 273 11.54 -19.58 10.73
C GLY A 273 11.40 -18.35 9.82
N ARG A 274 10.68 -17.31 10.24
CA ARG A 274 10.58 -16.07 9.46
C ARG A 274 11.86 -15.25 9.59
N GLU A 275 12.57 -15.13 8.48
CA GLU A 275 13.70 -14.22 8.30
C GLU A 275 13.32 -13.11 7.35
N TYR A 276 13.81 -11.90 7.60
CA TYR A 276 13.63 -10.74 6.74
C TYR A 276 14.95 -10.45 6.01
N PRO A 277 14.91 -9.89 4.79
CA PRO A 277 16.14 -9.44 4.13
C PRO A 277 16.83 -8.35 4.98
N PRO A 278 18.05 -7.90 4.67
CA PRO A 278 18.53 -6.63 5.21
C PRO A 278 17.69 -5.45 4.72
N ALA A 279 17.86 -4.27 5.31
CA ALA A 279 17.36 -3.03 4.71
C ALA A 279 18.15 -2.72 3.43
N TYR A 280 17.48 -2.16 2.43
CA TYR A 280 18.11 -1.69 1.21
C TYR A 280 18.97 -0.45 1.55
N VAL A 281 20.23 -0.45 1.17
CA VAL A 281 21.15 0.64 1.50
C VAL A 281 21.12 1.65 0.34
N CYS A 282 20.77 2.90 0.66
CA CYS A 282 20.84 4.03 -0.25
C CYS A 282 22.23 4.69 -0.20
#